data_AF-A0A1V4WK11-F1
#
_entry.id   AF-A0A1V4WK11-F1
#
_cell.length_a   1.000
_cell.length_b   1.000
_cell.length_c   1.000
_cell.angle_alpha   90.00
_cell.angle_beta   90.00
_cell.angle_gamma   90.00
#
_symmetry.space_group_name_H-M   'P 1'
#
loop_
_entity.id
_entity.type
_entity.pdbx_description
1 polymer ?
#
loop_
_entity_poly.entity_id
_entity_poly.type
_entity_poly.pdbx_seq_one_letter_code
_entity_poly.pdbx_strand_id
1 'polypeptide(L)'
;MYRTRIPEEKARRFFIEYVRQINRMKRTPEWYNTLTTNCTTNIVRHVRAFGSHTRYSWKILLSGYAPQYAYELGELETTIPFKELKRLSYINPIAHAVGDDPEFSSKVRVGIPVPGQ
;
A
#
# COMPACT_ATOMS: atom_id res chain seq x y z
N MET A 1 -6.36 6.10 -2.97
CA MET A 1 -5.43 6.20 -1.84
C MET A 1 -6.11 5.76 -0.55
N TYR A 2 -5.56 4.74 0.10
CA TYR A 2 -6.00 4.25 1.40
C TYR A 2 -5.01 4.68 2.49
N ARG A 3 -5.51 5.07 3.66
CA ARG A 3 -4.70 5.32 4.85
C ARG A 3 -4.57 4.04 5.65
N THR A 4 -3.38 3.78 6.18
CA THR A 4 -3.04 2.54 6.91
C THR A 4 -2.76 2.85 8.37
N ARG A 5 -2.96 1.87 9.26
CA ARG A 5 -2.61 1.94 10.69
C ARG A 5 -1.11 1.73 10.97
N ILE A 6 -0.28 1.58 9.94
CA ILE A 6 1.16 1.36 10.10
C ILE A 6 1.81 2.54 10.88
N PRO A 7 2.56 2.26 11.95
CA PRO A 7 3.36 3.28 12.63
C PRO A 7 4.40 3.90 11.68
N GLU A 8 4.64 5.20 11.82
CA GLU A 8 5.58 5.94 10.96
C GLU A 8 6.97 5.31 10.93
N GLU A 9 7.47 4.86 12.09
CA GLU A 9 8.77 4.20 12.19
C GLU A 9 8.84 2.93 11.34
N LYS A 10 7.77 2.10 11.35
CA LYS A 10 7.68 0.89 10.54
C LYS A 10 7.60 1.24 9.05
N ALA A 11 6.84 2.27 8.69
CA ALA A 11 6.77 2.75 7.31
C ALA A 11 8.13 3.22 6.78
N ARG A 12 8.89 3.97 7.59
CA ARG A 12 10.24 4.42 7.24
C ARG A 12 11.21 3.26 7.06
N ARG A 13 11.22 2.30 7.99
CA ARG A 13 12.06 1.09 7.87
C ARG A 13 11.72 0.30 6.61
N PHE A 14 10.43 0.09 6.34
CA PHE A 14 9.96 -0.58 5.13
C PHE A 14 10.44 0.12 3.85
N PHE A 15 10.31 1.45 3.78
CA PHE A 15 10.76 2.24 2.64
C PHE A 15 12.26 2.07 2.38
N ILE A 16 13.09 2.16 3.44
CA ILE A 16 14.54 2.01 3.31
C ILE A 16 14.93 0.61 2.84
N GLU A 17 14.28 -0.44 3.34
CA GLU A 17 14.51 -1.81 2.84
C GLU A 17 14.16 -1.95 1.36
N TYR A 18 13.04 -1.34 0.94
CA TYR A 18 12.64 -1.36 -0.46
C TYR A 18 13.67 -0.66 -1.37
N VAL A 19 14.19 0.50 -0.94
CA VAL A 19 15.27 1.22 -1.64
C VAL A 19 16.55 0.37 -1.71
N ARG A 20 16.92 -0.32 -0.62
CA ARG A 20 18.08 -1.23 -0.61
C ARG A 20 17.90 -2.36 -1.62
N GLN A 21 16.72 -2.97 -1.67
CA GLN A 21 16.40 -4.01 -2.64
C GLN A 21 16.53 -3.49 -4.08
N ILE A 22 15.98 -2.32 -4.41
CA ILE A 22 16.09 -1.70 -5.74
C ILE A 22 17.57 -1.47 -6.10
N ASN A 23 18.35 -0.89 -5.17
CA ASN A 23 19.77 -0.64 -5.39
C ASN A 23 20.58 -1.93 -5.58
N ARG A 24 20.20 -3.03 -4.89
CA ARG A 24 20.82 -4.34 -5.10
C ARG A 24 20.49 -4.91 -6.47
N MET A 25 19.22 -4.83 -6.90
CA MET A 25 18.80 -5.30 -8.24
C MET A 25 19.50 -4.55 -9.37
N LYS A 26 19.84 -3.26 -9.19
CA LYS A 26 20.65 -2.50 -10.14
C LYS A 26 22.05 -3.09 -10.34
N ARG A 27 22.67 -3.65 -9.29
CA ARG A 27 24.01 -4.24 -9.34
C ARG A 27 23.98 -5.71 -9.74
N THR A 28 22.95 -6.42 -9.31
CA THR A 28 22.77 -7.85 -9.54
C THR A 28 21.33 -8.07 -9.99
N PRO A 29 21.10 -8.15 -11.31
CA PRO A 29 19.76 -8.38 -11.86
C PRO A 29 19.16 -9.66 -11.27
N GLU A 30 17.87 -9.59 -10.92
CA GLU A 30 17.10 -10.75 -10.45
C GLU A 30 16.09 -11.16 -11.52
N TRP A 31 15.81 -12.46 -11.62
CA TRP A 31 14.75 -12.96 -12.49
C TRP A 31 13.39 -12.49 -12.00
N TYR A 32 12.67 -11.75 -12.85
CA TYR A 32 11.33 -11.27 -12.54
C TYR A 32 10.29 -12.30 -12.97
N ASN A 33 9.58 -12.88 -12.01
CA ASN A 33 8.45 -13.77 -12.27
C ASN A 33 7.18 -13.12 -11.71
N THR A 34 6.22 -12.76 -12.57
CA THR A 34 4.99 -12.05 -12.18
C THR A 34 4.18 -12.78 -11.10
N LEU A 35 4.30 -14.11 -10.97
CA LEU A 35 3.63 -14.89 -9.92
C LEU A 35 4.32 -14.78 -8.55
N THR A 36 5.63 -14.56 -8.50
CA THR A 36 6.42 -14.53 -7.25
C THR A 36 7.01 -13.17 -6.91
N THR A 37 7.14 -12.28 -7.90
CA THR A 37 7.85 -10.99 -7.85
C THR A 37 6.98 -9.81 -8.31
N ASN A 38 5.68 -9.82 -8.02
CA ASN A 38 4.81 -8.69 -8.31
C ASN A 38 4.77 -7.65 -7.18
N CYS A 39 4.09 -6.53 -7.43
CA CYS A 39 3.95 -5.45 -6.46
C CYS A 39 3.40 -5.94 -5.10
N THR A 40 2.54 -6.95 -5.07
CA THR A 40 1.89 -7.44 -3.85
C THR A 40 2.69 -8.54 -3.16
N THR A 41 3.27 -9.49 -3.88
CA THR A 41 4.15 -10.52 -3.28
C THR A 41 5.45 -9.92 -2.75
N ASN A 42 5.99 -8.89 -3.41
CA ASN A 42 7.13 -8.13 -2.88
C ASN A 42 6.77 -7.41 -1.59
N ILE A 43 5.62 -6.72 -1.52
CA ILE A 43 5.16 -6.07 -0.30
C ILE A 43 4.94 -7.10 0.81
N VAL A 44 4.26 -8.22 0.57
CA VAL A 44 4.03 -9.26 1.58
C VAL A 44 5.33 -9.84 2.12
N ARG A 45 6.32 -10.10 1.25
CA ARG A 45 7.65 -10.55 1.68
C ARG A 45 8.31 -9.57 2.65
N HIS A 46 8.22 -8.28 2.38
CA HIS A 46 8.79 -7.25 3.26
C HIS A 46 7.95 -7.07 4.53
N VAL A 47 6.63 -7.00 4.42
CA VAL A 47 5.71 -6.85 5.57
C VAL A 47 5.81 -8.03 6.55
N ARG A 48 6.04 -9.26 6.05
CA ARG A 48 6.35 -10.44 6.89
C ARG A 48 7.67 -10.31 7.63
N ALA A 49 8.71 -9.80 6.98
CA ALA A 49 10.00 -9.54 7.63
C ALA A 49 9.91 -8.50 8.77
N PHE A 50 8.87 -7.67 8.76
CA PHE A 50 8.60 -6.66 9.80
C PHE A 50 7.56 -7.08 10.86
N GLY A 51 7.23 -8.38 10.96
CA GLY A 51 6.45 -8.94 12.07
C GLY A 51 4.93 -8.82 11.94
N SER A 52 4.40 -8.61 10.74
CA SER A 52 2.94 -8.62 10.52
C SER A 52 2.39 -10.06 10.42
N HIS A 53 1.27 -10.33 11.10
CA HIS A 53 0.50 -11.58 11.04
C HIS A 53 -0.26 -11.77 9.70
N THR A 54 0.42 -11.57 8.57
CA THR A 54 -0.16 -11.78 7.23
C THR A 54 -0.45 -13.27 6.98
N ARG A 55 -1.69 -13.68 7.25
CA ARG A 55 -2.20 -15.03 6.94
C ARG A 55 -2.19 -15.26 5.43
N TYR A 56 -1.68 -16.40 4.97
CA TYR A 56 -1.69 -16.74 3.54
C TYR A 56 -3.10 -16.57 2.94
N SER A 57 -3.22 -15.75 1.89
CA SER A 57 -4.45 -15.53 1.13
C SER A 57 -4.12 -15.50 -0.35
N TRP A 58 -4.93 -16.15 -1.18
CA TRP A 58 -4.79 -16.09 -2.64
C TRP A 58 -4.83 -14.66 -3.19
N LYS A 59 -5.46 -13.72 -2.44
CA LYS A 59 -5.49 -12.28 -2.73
C LYS A 59 -4.11 -11.62 -2.76
N ILE A 60 -3.08 -12.28 -2.20
CA ILE A 60 -1.68 -11.82 -2.25
C ILE A 60 -1.09 -11.99 -3.66
N LEU A 61 -1.61 -12.94 -4.44
CA LEU A 61 -1.16 -13.20 -5.82
C LEU A 61 -1.82 -12.24 -6.82
N LEU A 62 -2.98 -11.68 -6.49
CA LEU A 62 -3.74 -10.75 -7.33
C LEU A 62 -3.74 -9.34 -6.72
N SER A 63 -2.86 -8.49 -7.22
CA SER A 63 -2.61 -7.15 -6.67
C SER A 63 -3.85 -6.26 -6.56
N GLY A 64 -4.85 -6.46 -7.42
CA GLY A 64 -6.14 -5.76 -7.35
C GLY A 64 -6.92 -5.97 -6.05
N TYR A 65 -6.65 -7.05 -5.29
CA TYR A 65 -7.31 -7.35 -4.02
C TYR A 65 -6.52 -6.91 -2.79
N ALA A 66 -5.31 -6.37 -2.95
CA ALA A 66 -4.48 -5.94 -1.83
C ALA A 66 -5.21 -4.97 -0.86
N PRO A 67 -5.98 -3.96 -1.33
CA PRO A 67 -6.71 -3.09 -0.43
C PRO A 67 -7.83 -3.81 0.35
N GLN A 68 -8.53 -4.73 -0.32
CA GLN A 68 -9.59 -5.52 0.32
C GLN A 68 -9.00 -6.44 1.39
N TYR A 69 -7.87 -7.07 1.10
CA TYR A 69 -7.18 -7.93 2.05
C TYR A 69 -6.66 -7.13 3.26
N ALA A 70 -6.10 -5.93 3.05
CA ALA A 70 -5.70 -5.05 4.15
C ALA A 70 -6.90 -4.58 5.00
N TYR A 71 -8.06 -4.33 4.39
CA TYR A 71 -9.31 -4.05 5.11
C TYR A 71 -9.74 -5.24 5.99
N GLU A 72 -9.71 -6.46 5.44
CA GLU A 72 -10.04 -7.70 6.16
C GLU A 72 -9.09 -7.99 7.33
N LEU A 73 -7.83 -7.53 7.24
CA LEU A 73 -6.85 -7.62 8.33
C LEU A 73 -7.02 -6.51 9.39
N GLY A 74 -7.92 -5.55 9.19
CA GLY A 74 -8.07 -4.41 10.09
C GLY A 74 -6.90 -3.43 10.02
N GLU A 75 -6.21 -3.35 8.88
CA GLU A 75 -5.09 -2.41 8.68
C GLU A 75 -5.55 -1.06 8.10
N LEU A 76 -6.81 -0.98 7.66
CA LEU A 76 -7.47 0.21 7.08
C LEU A 76 -8.64 0.70 7.95
N GLU A 77 -9.31 1.77 7.53
CA GLU A 77 -10.56 2.21 8.16
C GLU A 77 -11.64 1.12 8.00
N THR A 78 -12.24 0.69 9.11
CA THR A 78 -13.17 -0.47 9.18
C THR A 78 -14.54 -0.12 9.75
N THR A 79 -14.78 1.14 10.13
CA THR A 79 -16.07 1.63 10.62
C THR A 79 -17.10 1.80 9.50
N ILE A 80 -16.65 1.90 8.24
CA ILE A 80 -17.49 1.98 7.06
C ILE A 80 -17.28 0.76 6.15
N PRO A 81 -18.31 0.30 5.40
CA PRO A 81 -18.16 -0.81 4.48
C PRO A 81 -17.04 -0.60 3.45
N PHE A 82 -16.28 -1.65 3.12
CA PHE A 82 -15.14 -1.55 2.19
C PHE A 82 -15.48 -0.91 0.83
N LYS A 83 -16.68 -1.16 0.29
CA LYS A 83 -17.13 -0.55 -0.97
C LYS A 83 -17.18 0.98 -0.86
N GLU A 84 -17.64 1.48 0.28
CA GLU A 84 -17.72 2.91 0.54
C GLU A 84 -16.33 3.50 0.82
N LEU A 85 -15.50 2.80 1.60
CA LEU A 85 -14.09 3.18 1.77
C LEU A 85 -13.39 3.29 0.40
N LYS A 86 -13.55 2.31 -0.48
CA LYS A 86 -12.95 2.33 -1.82
C LYS A 86 -13.42 3.54 -2.64
N ARG A 87 -14.69 3.91 -2.54
CA ARG A 87 -15.26 5.08 -3.22
C ARG A 87 -14.63 6.37 -2.70
N LEU A 88 -14.57 6.56 -1.38
CA LEU A 88 -13.98 7.74 -0.74
C LEU A 88 -12.46 7.81 -0.93
N SER A 89 -11.81 6.66 -1.03
CA SER A 89 -10.39 6.54 -1.34
C SER A 89 -10.06 6.72 -2.83
N TYR A 90 -11.03 6.92 -3.72
CA TYR A 90 -10.76 7.08 -5.15
C TYR A 90 -10.35 8.52 -5.49
N ILE A 91 -9.04 8.79 -5.42
CA ILE A 91 -8.48 10.15 -5.59
C ILE A 91 -8.25 10.56 -7.04
N ASN A 92 -8.39 9.67 -8.03
CA ASN A 92 -8.02 9.98 -9.41
C ASN A 92 -8.67 11.27 -9.95
N PRO A 93 -9.98 11.53 -9.74
CA PRO A 93 -10.60 12.76 -10.22
C PRO A 93 -9.97 14.00 -9.59
N ILE A 94 -9.65 13.93 -8.29
CA ILE A 94 -8.98 15.02 -7.55
C ILE A 94 -7.57 15.21 -8.09
N ALA A 95 -6.81 14.12 -8.26
CA ALA A 95 -5.45 14.17 -8.78
C ALA A 95 -5.39 14.78 -10.20
N HIS A 96 -6.34 14.42 -11.07
CA HIS A 96 -6.44 15.00 -12.41
C HIS A 96 -6.81 16.48 -12.38
N ALA A 97 -7.71 16.89 -11.48
CA ALA A 97 -8.09 18.28 -11.34
C ALA A 97 -6.97 19.16 -10.78
N VAL A 98 -6.13 18.61 -9.89
CA VAL A 98 -5.02 19.35 -9.27
C VAL A 98 -3.83 19.51 -10.22
N GLY A 99 -3.52 18.52 -11.07
CA GLY A 99 -2.44 18.62 -12.06
C GLY A 99 -1.04 18.75 -11.42
N ASP A 100 -0.18 19.60 -11.97
CA ASP A 100 1.23 19.77 -11.56
C ASP A 100 1.42 20.77 -10.41
N ASP A 101 0.41 20.93 -9.57
CA ASP A 101 0.44 21.86 -8.44
C ASP A 101 1.54 21.48 -7.42
N PRO A 102 2.37 22.42 -6.94
CA PRO A 102 3.40 22.14 -5.93
C PRO A 102 2.85 21.55 -4.63
N GLU A 103 1.58 21.82 -4.30
CA GLU A 103 0.88 21.30 -3.14
C GLU A 103 0.06 20.03 -3.46
N PHE A 104 0.28 19.41 -4.62
CA PHE A 104 -0.45 18.22 -5.09
C PHE A 104 -0.65 17.18 -3.98
N SER A 105 0.45 16.87 -3.30
CA SER A 105 0.52 15.88 -2.21
C SER A 105 -0.50 16.18 -1.10
N SER A 106 -0.59 17.44 -0.66
CA SER A 106 -1.51 17.85 0.40
C SER A 106 -2.95 17.86 -0.11
N LYS A 107 -3.17 18.43 -1.30
CA LYS A 107 -4.50 18.59 -1.91
C LYS A 107 -5.20 17.25 -2.16
N VAL A 108 -4.49 16.25 -2.68
CA VAL A 108 -5.09 14.92 -2.93
C VAL A 108 -5.41 14.13 -1.67
N ARG A 109 -4.99 14.58 -0.48
CA ARG A 109 -5.22 13.89 0.80
C ARG A 109 -6.36 14.49 1.62
N VAL A 110 -6.92 15.62 1.19
CA VAL A 110 -8.05 16.26 1.86
C VAL A 110 -9.28 15.34 1.78
N GLY A 111 -9.95 15.12 2.92
CA GLY A 111 -11.20 14.34 2.98
C GLY A 111 -11.04 12.82 2.82
N ILE A 112 -9.81 12.28 2.77
CA ILE A 112 -9.61 10.83 2.75
C ILE A 112 -9.90 10.24 4.15
N PRO A 113 -10.68 9.16 4.26
CA PRO A 113 -10.88 8.45 5.51
C PRO A 113 -9.55 8.03 6.16
N VAL A 114 -9.40 8.36 7.44
CA VAL A 114 -8.25 7.98 8.25
C VAL A 114 -8.72 6.93 9.24
N PRO A 115 -8.07 5.75 9.32
CA PRO A 115 -8.37 4.75 10.33
C PRO A 115 -8.41 5.40 11.71
N GLY A 116 -9.51 5.22 12.44
CA GLY A 116 -9.56 5.56 13.87
C GLY A 116 -8.36 4.95 14.62
N GLN A 117 -7.84 5.70 15.60
CA GLN A 117 -6.81 5.22 16.54
C GLN A 117 -7.32 4.02 17.33
#